data_AF-A0A6L3F6J0-F1
#
_entry.id   AF-A0A6L3F6J0-F1
#
_cell.length_a   1.000
_cell.length_b   1.000
_cell.length_c   1.000
_cell.angle_alpha   90.00
_cell.angle_beta   90.00
_cell.angle_gamma   90.00
#
_symmetry.space_group_name_H-M   'P 1'
#
loop_
_entity.id
_entity.type
_entity.pdbx_description
1 polymer ?
#
loop_
_entity_poly.entity_id
_entity_poly.type
_entity_poly.pdbx_seq_one_letter_code
_entity_poly.pdbx_strand_id
1 'polypeptide(L)'
;MSRMRGMGDFLVRQGVWMSNPLKWMQGPKITPYHRMPKRIASDDMAVLWKAAAHARTDYQKHLGITLLSLLYGTGLRRGELQRLDVDNWSRDDGMLRIDGRKTGLERCVPVPRIAYHCIATYLPHRHNHLETHKRIGQP
;
A
#
# COMPACT_ATOMS: atom_id res chain seq x y z
N MET A 1 -11.78 13.66 -19.43
CA MET A 1 -11.68 12.96 -20.73
C MET A 1 -11.63 11.43 -20.65
N SER A 2 -10.71 10.80 -19.89
CA SER A 2 -10.61 9.32 -19.83
C SER A 2 -11.92 8.61 -19.47
N ARG A 3 -12.73 9.20 -18.58
CA ARG A 3 -14.03 8.63 -18.17
C ARG A 3 -15.14 8.81 -19.20
N MET A 4 -15.15 9.94 -19.91
CA MET A 4 -16.16 10.20 -20.95
C MET A 4 -15.94 9.28 -22.15
N ARG A 5 -14.69 8.98 -22.49
CA ARG A 5 -14.36 7.94 -23.48
C ARG A 5 -14.88 6.58 -23.05
N GLY A 6 -14.61 6.16 -21.82
CA GLY A 6 -15.12 4.89 -21.28
C GLY A 6 -16.65 4.79 -21.26
N MET A 7 -17.35 5.91 -21.00
CA MET A 7 -18.82 5.97 -21.07
C MET A 7 -19.34 5.84 -22.50
N GLY A 8 -18.70 6.53 -23.46
CA GLY A 8 -19.06 6.36 -24.86
C GLY A 8 -18.85 4.91 -25.34
N ASP A 9 -17.80 4.24 -24.87
CA ASP A 9 -17.57 2.83 -25.18
C ASP A 9 -18.66 1.92 -24.58
N PHE A 10 -19.15 2.26 -23.39
CA PHE A 10 -20.28 1.58 -22.77
C PHE A 10 -21.57 1.78 -23.57
N LEU A 11 -21.89 3.01 -24.00
CA LEU A 11 -23.11 3.31 -24.77
C LEU A 11 -23.14 2.67 -26.16
N VAL A 12 -21.97 2.50 -26.79
CA VAL A 12 -21.84 1.71 -28.02
C VAL A 12 -22.08 0.22 -27.75
N ARG A 13 -21.54 -0.33 -26.66
CA ARG A 13 -21.80 -1.74 -26.26
C ARG A 13 -23.27 -2.01 -25.95
N GLN A 14 -24.03 -0.98 -25.53
CA GLN A 14 -25.47 -1.08 -25.26
C GLN A 14 -26.34 -0.83 -26.50
N GLY A 15 -25.73 -0.57 -27.67
CA GLY A 15 -26.46 -0.33 -28.92
C GLY A 15 -27.18 1.03 -28.99
N VAL A 16 -27.04 1.88 -27.99
CA VAL A 16 -27.65 3.23 -27.95
C VAL A 16 -26.95 4.15 -28.94
N TRP A 17 -25.62 4.01 -29.06
CA TRP A 17 -24.81 4.75 -30.03
C TRP A 17 -24.21 3.80 -31.05
N MET A 18 -24.27 4.18 -32.33
CA MET A 18 -23.60 3.42 -33.38
C MET A 18 -22.07 3.56 -33.32
N SER A 19 -21.56 4.66 -32.75
CA SER A 19 -20.13 4.89 -32.58
C SER A 19 -19.85 5.86 -31.42
N ASN A 20 -18.63 5.84 -30.88
CA ASN A 20 -18.22 6.68 -29.75
C ASN A 20 -17.55 7.98 -30.26
N PRO A 21 -18.25 9.13 -30.29
CA PRO A 21 -17.71 10.40 -30.78
C PRO A 21 -16.64 10.98 -29.83
N LEU A 22 -16.63 10.55 -28.57
CA LEU A 22 -15.76 11.06 -27.51
C LEU A 22 -14.34 10.51 -27.62
N LYS A 23 -14.13 9.46 -28.45
CA LYS A 23 -12.80 8.88 -28.73
C LYS A 23 -11.85 9.92 -29.30
N TRP A 24 -12.34 10.77 -30.20
CA TRP A 24 -11.53 11.73 -30.96
C TRP A 24 -11.42 13.09 -30.29
N MET A 25 -12.14 13.31 -29.19
CA MET A 25 -12.06 14.57 -28.46
C MET A 25 -10.80 14.64 -27.60
N GLN A 26 -9.94 15.59 -27.94
CA GLN A 26 -8.82 16.01 -27.09
C GLN A 26 -9.37 16.76 -25.88
N GLY A 27 -8.90 16.39 -24.69
CA GLY A 27 -9.26 17.12 -23.47
C GLY A 27 -8.64 18.50 -23.46
N PRO A 28 -9.25 19.48 -22.79
CA PRO A 28 -8.52 20.70 -22.49
C PRO A 28 -7.21 20.33 -21.80
N LYS A 29 -6.08 20.87 -22.29
CA LYS A 29 -4.78 20.70 -21.64
C LYS A 29 -4.83 21.43 -20.30
N ILE A 30 -5.28 20.72 -19.27
CA ILE A 30 -5.21 21.18 -17.89
C ILE A 30 -3.73 21.07 -17.49
N THR A 31 -3.02 22.19 -17.68
CA THR A 31 -1.72 22.64 -17.12
C THR A 31 -0.57 21.63 -16.84
N PRO A 32 0.70 22.01 -17.10
CA PRO A 32 1.87 21.10 -17.05
C PRO A 32 2.38 20.80 -15.63
N TYR A 33 1.50 20.73 -14.64
CA TYR A 33 1.85 20.37 -13.26
C TYR A 33 1.20 19.04 -12.86
N HIS A 34 1.31 18.04 -13.74
CA HIS A 34 1.46 16.68 -13.25
C HIS A 34 2.80 16.62 -12.53
N ARG A 35 2.85 17.17 -11.30
CA ARG A 35 4.03 17.14 -10.44
C ARG A 35 4.42 15.68 -10.35
N MET A 36 5.51 15.32 -11.03
CA MET A 36 6.10 14.00 -10.85
C MET A 36 6.23 13.80 -9.34
N PRO A 37 5.89 12.61 -8.82
CA PRO A 37 6.13 12.29 -7.43
C PRO A 37 7.60 12.65 -7.13
N LYS A 38 7.80 13.64 -6.26
CA LYS A 38 9.14 14.05 -5.88
C LYS A 38 9.80 12.84 -5.19
N ARG A 39 11.04 12.54 -5.56
CA ARG A 39 11.82 11.54 -4.82
C ARG A 39 11.90 12.02 -3.37
N ILE A 40 11.69 11.11 -2.43
CA ILE A 40 11.85 11.41 -1.01
C ILE A 40 13.36 11.51 -0.75
N ALA A 41 13.82 12.65 -0.25
CA ALA A 41 15.23 12.84 0.08
C ALA A 41 15.60 12.01 1.33
N SER A 42 16.89 11.75 1.53
CA SER A 42 17.40 11.07 2.73
C SER A 42 16.98 11.80 4.01
N ASP A 43 16.98 13.14 3.98
CA ASP A 43 16.64 13.97 5.13
C ASP A 43 15.16 13.88 5.48
N ASP A 44 14.29 13.86 4.46
CA ASP A 44 12.85 13.64 4.64
C ASP A 44 12.58 12.25 5.25
N MET A 45 13.31 11.22 4.80
CA MET A 45 13.22 9.89 5.41
C MET A 45 13.65 9.92 6.88
N ALA A 46 14.74 10.62 7.21
CA ALA A 46 15.19 10.75 8.60
C ALA A 46 14.13 11.43 9.49
N VAL A 47 13.42 12.43 8.97
CA VAL A 47 12.29 13.06 9.68
C VAL A 47 11.16 12.07 9.91
N LEU A 48 10.80 11.25 8.91
CA LEU A 48 9.76 10.22 9.06
C LEU A 48 10.12 9.16 10.10
N TRP A 49 11.38 8.69 10.11
CA TRP A 49 11.86 7.74 11.12
C TRP A 49 11.84 8.34 12.52
N LYS A 50 12.28 9.60 12.68
CA LYS A 50 12.20 10.32 13.95
C LYS A 50 10.75 10.45 14.42
N ALA A 51 9.84 10.81 13.53
CA ALA A 51 8.42 10.93 13.87
C ALA A 51 7.82 9.60 14.35
N ALA A 52 8.16 8.48 13.69
CA ALA A 52 7.72 7.15 14.11
C ALA A 52 8.26 6.77 15.49
N ALA A 53 9.52 7.10 15.79
CA ALA A 53 10.15 6.81 17.09
C ALA A 53 9.55 7.63 18.25
N HIS A 54 8.98 8.81 17.98
CA HIS A 54 8.38 9.70 18.99
C HIS A 54 6.86 9.49 19.17
N ALA A 55 6.30 8.38 18.70
CA ALA A 55 4.88 8.10 18.90
C ALA A 55 4.52 7.96 20.40
N ARG A 56 3.26 8.25 20.76
CA ARG A 56 2.83 8.38 22.17
C ARG A 56 2.85 7.06 22.94
N THR A 57 2.54 5.96 22.27
CA THR A 57 2.48 4.62 22.88
C THR A 57 3.53 3.72 22.28
N ASP A 58 4.01 2.77 23.08
CA ASP A 58 5.01 1.81 22.63
C ASP A 58 4.53 0.97 21.44
N TYR A 59 3.25 0.58 21.43
CA TYR A 59 2.62 -0.08 20.29
C TYR A 59 2.67 0.76 19.00
N GLN A 60 2.33 2.05 19.08
CA GLN A 60 2.36 2.93 17.91
C GLN A 60 3.78 3.16 17.37
N LYS A 61 4.79 3.19 18.25
CA LYS A 61 6.20 3.30 17.84
C LYS A 61 6.60 2.10 17.00
N HIS A 62 6.41 0.89 17.53
CA HIS A 62 6.76 -0.36 16.84
C HIS A 62 5.95 -0.56 15.56
N LEU A 63 4.66 -0.19 15.56
CA LEU A 63 3.84 -0.18 14.36
C LEU A 63 4.40 0.77 13.30
N GLY A 64 4.64 2.03 13.64
CA GLY A 64 5.13 3.04 12.71
C GLY A 64 6.48 2.65 12.07
N ILE A 65 7.42 2.18 12.90
CA ILE A 65 8.73 1.71 12.44
C ILE A 65 8.59 0.50 11.51
N THR A 66 7.71 -0.45 11.85
CA THR A 66 7.49 -1.66 11.02
C THR A 66 6.84 -1.31 9.69
N LEU A 67 5.83 -0.44 9.67
CA LEU A 67 5.18 0.01 8.44
C LEU A 67 6.15 0.74 7.52
N LEU A 68 6.96 1.66 8.06
CA LEU A 68 7.99 2.36 7.27
C LEU A 68 9.03 1.38 6.72
N SER A 69 9.47 0.43 7.53
CA SER A 69 10.45 -0.59 7.12
C SER A 69 9.91 -1.48 6.01
N LEU A 70 8.64 -1.88 6.09
CA LEU A 70 7.98 -2.66 5.04
C LEU A 70 7.81 -1.85 3.76
N LEU A 71 7.26 -0.63 3.84
CA LEU A 71 7.05 0.22 2.67
C LEU A 71 8.36 0.53 1.95
N TYR A 72 9.39 0.92 2.70
CA TYR A 72 10.68 1.30 2.14
C TYR A 72 11.50 0.08 1.72
N GLY A 73 11.51 -0.98 2.53
CA GLY A 73 12.35 -2.15 2.31
C GLY A 73 11.81 -3.14 1.27
N THR A 74 10.48 -3.25 1.12
CA THR A 74 9.86 -4.24 0.21
C THR A 74 9.13 -3.61 -0.98
N GLY A 75 8.93 -2.28 -0.97
CA GLY A 75 8.20 -1.57 -2.03
C GLY A 75 6.71 -1.91 -2.09
N LEU A 76 6.13 -2.37 -0.98
CA LEU A 76 4.69 -2.59 -0.85
C LEU A 76 3.91 -1.31 -1.15
N ARG A 77 2.79 -1.46 -1.86
CA ARG A 77 1.84 -0.35 -2.00
C ARG A 77 1.01 -0.23 -0.73
N ARG A 78 0.57 0.98 -0.38
CA ARG A 78 -0.32 1.22 0.79
C ARG A 78 -1.50 0.24 0.87
N GLY A 79 -2.17 -0.01 -0.25
CA GLY A 79 -3.32 -0.92 -0.29
C GLY A 79 -2.96 -2.41 -0.17
N GLU A 80 -1.72 -2.78 -0.50
CA GLU A 80 -1.21 -4.13 -0.26
C GLU A 80 -0.90 -4.29 1.23
N LEU A 81 -0.19 -3.33 1.82
CA LEU A 81 0.15 -3.31 3.25
C LEU A 81 -1.10 -3.33 4.16
N GLN A 82 -2.16 -2.62 3.79
CA GLN A 82 -3.42 -2.58 4.56
C GLN A 82 -4.16 -3.93 4.60
N ARG A 83 -3.91 -4.82 3.65
CA ARG A 83 -4.58 -6.13 3.54
C ARG A 83 -3.66 -7.29 3.93
N LEU A 84 -2.45 -6.97 4.35
CA LEU A 84 -1.45 -7.96 4.70
C LEU A 84 -1.84 -8.63 6.02
N ASP A 85 -1.86 -9.95 6.00
CA ASP A 85 -2.07 -10.80 7.17
C ASP A 85 -0.72 -11.29 7.72
N VAL A 86 -0.70 -11.64 9.01
CA VAL A 86 0.43 -12.29 9.66
C VAL A 86 0.76 -13.61 8.96
N ASP A 87 -0.26 -14.35 8.51
CA ASP A 87 -0.12 -15.62 7.78
C ASP A 87 0.50 -15.46 6.38
N ASN A 88 0.63 -14.24 5.88
CA ASN A 88 1.30 -13.98 4.61
C ASN A 88 2.83 -13.89 4.75
N TRP A 89 3.35 -13.85 5.97
CA TRP A 89 4.79 -13.78 6.22
C TRP A 89 5.35 -15.15 6.60
N SER A 90 6.18 -15.72 5.73
CA SER A 90 6.96 -16.93 6.05
C SER A 90 8.23 -16.52 6.79
N ARG A 91 8.32 -16.90 8.06
CA ARG A 91 9.50 -16.63 8.90
C ARG A 91 10.70 -17.45 8.46
N ASP A 92 10.47 -18.71 8.08
CA ASP A 92 11.51 -19.65 7.67
C ASP A 92 12.12 -19.26 6.32
N ASP A 93 11.28 -18.86 5.36
CA ASP A 93 11.75 -18.51 4.02
C ASP A 93 12.16 -17.02 3.90
N GLY A 94 11.85 -16.19 4.91
CA GLY A 94 12.07 -14.75 4.84
C GLY A 94 11.29 -14.05 3.72
N MET A 95 10.17 -14.63 3.31
CA MET A 95 9.36 -14.18 2.18
C MET A 95 8.02 -13.62 2.65
N LEU A 96 7.54 -12.59 1.96
CA LEU A 96 6.24 -12.00 2.17
C LEU A 96 5.35 -12.22 0.95
N ARG A 97 4.23 -12.91 1.15
CA ARG A 97 3.21 -13.13 0.12
C ARG A 97 2.29 -11.93 0.04
N ILE A 98 2.02 -11.46 -1.17
CA ILE A 98 1.18 -10.29 -1.44
C ILE A 98 0.00 -10.75 -2.27
N ASP A 99 -1.20 -10.42 -1.79
CA ASP A 99 -2.43 -10.77 -2.51
C ASP A 99 -2.48 -10.13 -3.91
N GLY A 100 -3.09 -10.86 -4.83
CA GLY A 100 -3.34 -10.39 -6.19
C GLY A 100 -4.65 -9.63 -6.34
N ARG A 101 -5.39 -9.31 -5.26
CA ARG A 101 -6.78 -8.83 -5.38
C ARG A 101 -6.92 -7.54 -6.20
N LYS A 102 -5.87 -6.72 -6.27
CA LYS A 102 -5.85 -5.49 -7.09
C LYS A 102 -5.25 -5.71 -8.48
N THR A 103 -4.29 -6.62 -8.61
CA THR A 103 -3.47 -6.83 -9.82
C THR A 103 -3.86 -8.07 -10.62
N GLY A 104 -4.73 -8.92 -10.09
CA GLY A 104 -5.09 -10.23 -10.62
C GLY A 104 -4.07 -11.35 -10.33
N LEU A 105 -2.88 -11.04 -9.79
CA LEU A 105 -1.78 -11.99 -9.60
C LEU A 105 -1.13 -11.83 -8.24
N GLU A 106 -0.97 -12.95 -7.52
CA GLU A 106 -0.19 -13.02 -6.29
C GLU A 106 1.32 -12.92 -6.59
N ARG A 107 2.08 -12.38 -5.64
CA ARG A 107 3.54 -12.33 -5.74
C ARG A 107 4.19 -12.52 -4.37
N CYS A 108 5.41 -13.02 -4.34
CA CYS A 108 6.24 -13.07 -3.13
C CYS A 108 7.38 -12.07 -3.24
N VAL A 109 7.70 -11.39 -2.15
CA VAL A 109 8.85 -10.49 -2.06
C VAL A 109 9.77 -10.90 -0.91
N PRO A 110 11.10 -10.89 -1.11
CA PRO A 110 12.02 -11.12 -0.01
C PRO A 110 11.93 -9.98 1.00
N VAL A 111 11.93 -10.32 2.28
CA VAL A 111 11.90 -9.34 3.38
C VAL A 111 13.33 -9.00 3.77
N PRO A 112 13.76 -7.72 3.65
CA PRO A 112 15.09 -7.32 4.11
C PRO A 112 15.26 -7.57 5.61
N ARG A 113 16.50 -7.85 6.02
CA ARG A 113 16.84 -8.14 7.43
C ARG A 113 16.27 -7.11 8.40
N ILE A 114 16.34 -5.82 8.08
CA ILE A 114 15.81 -4.75 8.95
C ILE A 114 14.29 -4.90 9.12
N ALA A 115 13.55 -5.06 8.02
CA ALA A 115 12.11 -5.23 8.06
C ALA A 115 11.71 -6.51 8.82
N TYR A 116 12.46 -7.61 8.65
CA TYR A 116 12.26 -8.84 9.42
C TYR A 116 12.31 -8.58 10.93
N HIS A 117 13.35 -7.89 11.41
CA HIS A 117 13.51 -7.59 12.83
C HIS A 117 12.38 -6.68 13.32
N CYS A 118 11.99 -5.67 12.54
CA CYS A 118 10.87 -4.80 12.90
C CYS A 118 9.56 -5.58 13.05
N ILE A 119 9.23 -6.48 12.11
CA ILE A 119 8.04 -7.34 12.19
C ILE A 119 8.12 -8.24 13.42
N ALA A 120 9.27 -8.89 13.65
CA ALA A 120 9.48 -9.78 14.79
C ALA A 120 9.29 -9.06 16.13
N THR A 121 9.77 -7.82 16.27
CA THR A 121 9.57 -7.00 17.47
C THR A 121 8.12 -6.51 17.57
N TYR A 122 7.48 -6.12 16.46
CA TYR A 122 6.12 -5.57 16.47
C TYR A 122 5.04 -6.59 16.85
N LEU A 123 5.15 -7.85 16.40
CA LEU A 123 4.09 -8.83 16.59
C LEU A 123 3.72 -9.11 18.07
N PRO A 124 4.68 -9.24 19.01
CA PRO A 124 4.37 -9.29 20.44
C PRO A 124 3.58 -8.07 20.94
N HIS A 125 3.97 -6.85 20.56
CA HIS A 125 3.24 -5.64 20.96
C HIS A 125 1.83 -5.61 20.37
N ARG A 126 1.65 -6.08 19.13
CA ARG A 126 0.33 -6.26 18.51
C ARG A 126 -0.52 -7.23 19.30
N HIS A 127 0.04 -8.39 19.67
CA HIS A 127 -0.68 -9.38 20.46
C HIS A 127 -1.17 -8.77 21.77
N ASN A 128 -0.27 -8.22 22.59
CA ASN A 128 -0.60 -7.59 23.88
C ASN A 128 -1.64 -6.46 23.74
N HIS A 129 -1.54 -5.65 22.69
CA HIS A 129 -2.51 -4.61 22.40
C HIS A 129 -3.90 -5.19 22.09
N LEU A 130 -3.97 -6.26 21.29
CA LEU A 130 -5.24 -6.93 20.98
C LEU A 130 -5.86 -7.62 22.20
N GLU A 131 -5.04 -8.21 23.08
CA GLU A 131 -5.50 -8.81 24.34
C GLU A 131 -6.10 -7.75 25.26
N THR A 132 -5.39 -6.63 25.45
CA THR A 132 -5.82 -5.51 26.30
C THR A 132 -7.16 -4.92 25.84
N HIS A 133 -7.40 -4.91 24.53
CA HIS A 133 -8.62 -4.38 23.93
C HIS A 133 -9.67 -5.46 23.57
N LYS A 134 -9.52 -6.71 24.05
CA LYS A 134 -10.43 -7.85 23.83
C LYS A 134 -10.82 -8.06 22.36
N ARG A 135 -9.86 -7.92 21.44
CA ARG A 135 -10.05 -8.15 19.99
C ARG A 135 -9.38 -9.45 19.49
N ILE A 136 -9.10 -10.39 20.39
CA ILE A 136 -8.55 -11.69 19.99
C ILE A 136 -9.66 -12.45 19.25
N GLY A 137 -9.45 -12.73 17.95
CA GLY A 137 -10.34 -13.57 17.15
C GLY A 137 -11.01 -12.94 15.93
N GLN A 138 -10.61 -11.75 15.48
CA GLN A 138 -11.02 -11.28 14.15
C GLN A 138 -9.87 -11.38 13.14
N PRO A 139 -10.10 -12.03 11.98
CA PRO A 139 -9.12 -12.15 10.91
C PRO A 139 -8.74 -10.78 10.33
#